data_AF-A0A2A2QWJ8-F1
#
_entry.id   AF-A0A2A2QWJ8-F1
#
_cell.length_a   1.000
_cell.length_b   1.000
_cell.length_c   1.000
_cell.angle_alpha   90.00
_cell.angle_beta   90.00
_cell.angle_gamma   90.00
#
_symmetry.space_group_name_H-M   'P 1'
#
loop_
_entity.id
_entity.type
_entity.pdbx_description
1 polymer ?
#
loop_
_entity_poly.entity_id
_entity_poly.type
_entity_poly.pdbx_seq_one_letter_code
_entity_poly.pdbx_strand_id
1 'polypeptide(L)'
;MADKPSLPVWQPLTFSGVASFSHAPANRLLVVQSAVAVWVAACLVFALSRTWFPVVTKAVAELQDFGTLRGGQLAWPVKEAVLLGENRFLGLVVDLEESGETGQTSDLQFEFGRQRVKVVSLLGYTSFPYEPHWSIELNRQVLDPWWGAWRPVIAFAVGLATAGVLLVGWILLGTLGCVPLRLLAWLAGRDTTLRGCWRIAAAAWLPGSLWMGGAMLLYVAEQLSLVGLALAVGFQLLLGLIYSLVAPFRLPAKVKAPESLTGNPFVPPPAADSAQPSRSEERPATTNPFQPPDGSQSGR
;
A
#
# COMPACT_ATOMS: atom_id res chain seq x y z
N MET A 1 26.57 23.05 14.23
CA MET A 1 26.07 21.91 13.44
C MET A 1 25.24 21.03 14.36
N ALA A 2 23.92 21.17 14.35
CA ALA A 2 23.05 20.28 15.11
C ALA A 2 22.76 19.05 14.24
N ASP A 3 23.16 17.88 14.75
CA ASP A 3 22.93 16.58 14.13
C ASP A 3 21.43 16.40 13.90
N LYS A 4 21.03 16.22 12.64
CA LYS A 4 19.63 16.14 12.24
C LYS A 4 19.21 14.70 12.48
N PRO A 5 18.30 14.38 13.41
CA PRO A 5 17.96 12.98 13.66
C PRO A 5 17.36 12.38 12.39
N SER A 6 18.14 11.52 11.74
CA SER A 6 17.68 10.74 10.60
C SER A 6 16.68 9.72 11.14
N LEU A 7 15.40 10.11 11.16
CA LEU A 7 14.33 9.19 11.53
C LEU A 7 14.48 7.91 10.70
N PRO A 8 14.44 6.72 11.31
CA PRO A 8 14.57 5.47 10.58
C PRO A 8 13.42 5.35 9.56
N VAL A 9 13.78 5.56 8.29
CA VAL A 9 12.92 5.69 7.09
C VAL A 9 12.23 4.35 6.70
N TRP A 10 12.11 3.39 7.62
CA TRP A 10 11.71 2.02 7.34
C TRP A 10 10.27 1.68 7.71
N GLN A 11 9.61 2.43 8.59
CA GLN A 11 8.30 2.05 9.11
C GLN A 11 7.18 2.88 8.46
N PRO A 12 6.43 2.35 7.46
CA PRO A 12 5.28 3.04 6.90
C PRO A 12 4.13 3.20 7.91
N LEU A 13 4.26 2.66 9.12
CA LEU A 13 3.26 2.64 10.19
C LEU A 13 3.13 3.95 10.97
N THR A 14 3.94 4.97 10.67
CA THR A 14 3.84 6.28 11.35
C THR A 14 3.65 7.39 10.33
N PHE A 15 2.99 8.47 10.72
CA PHE A 15 2.81 9.64 9.84
C PHE A 15 4.16 10.19 9.34
N SER A 16 5.17 10.21 10.22
CA SER A 16 6.53 10.63 9.86
C SER A 16 7.20 9.64 8.90
N GLY A 17 6.97 8.33 9.08
CA GLY A 17 7.45 7.29 8.17
C GLY A 17 6.84 7.42 6.78
N VAL A 18 5.53 7.66 6.66
CA VAL A 18 4.88 7.94 5.37
C VAL A 18 5.42 9.22 4.74
N ALA A 19 5.59 10.30 5.52
CA ALA A 19 6.14 11.56 5.04
C ALA A 19 7.57 11.41 4.51
N SER A 20 8.37 10.51 5.10
CA SER A 20 9.76 10.27 4.70
C SER A 20 9.91 9.72 3.27
N PHE A 21 8.85 9.10 2.71
CA PHE A 21 8.84 8.65 1.31
C PHE A 21 8.89 9.81 0.30
N SER A 22 8.64 11.05 0.71
CA SER A 22 8.84 12.23 -0.15
C SER A 22 10.27 12.34 -0.67
N HIS A 23 11.26 12.00 0.16
CA HIS A 23 12.69 12.08 -0.14
C HIS A 23 13.31 10.71 -0.46
N ALA A 24 12.62 9.62 -0.14
CA ALA A 24 13.10 8.27 -0.42
C ALA A 24 13.19 7.96 -1.93
N PRO A 25 14.14 7.11 -2.36
CA PRO A 25 14.20 6.66 -3.75
C PRO A 25 12.99 5.77 -4.10
N ALA A 26 12.57 5.78 -5.38
CA ALA A 26 11.35 5.10 -5.83
C ALA A 26 11.42 3.57 -5.65
N ASN A 27 12.61 2.97 -5.80
CA ASN A 27 12.83 1.55 -5.56
C ASN A 27 12.45 1.13 -4.14
N ARG A 28 12.70 1.98 -3.14
CA ARG A 28 12.36 1.71 -1.75
C ARG A 28 10.86 1.65 -1.54
N LEU A 29 10.12 2.60 -2.12
CA LEU A 29 8.66 2.58 -2.08
C LEU A 29 8.12 1.28 -2.70
N LEU A 30 8.65 0.89 -3.86
CA LEU A 30 8.25 -0.33 -4.55
C LEU A 30 8.53 -1.58 -3.70
N VAL A 31 9.69 -1.67 -3.04
CA VAL A 31 10.03 -2.80 -2.15
C VAL A 31 9.05 -2.89 -0.98
N VAL A 32 8.76 -1.76 -0.31
CA VAL A 32 7.84 -1.76 0.83
C VAL A 32 6.42 -2.07 0.39
N GLN A 33 5.96 -1.49 -0.73
CA GLN A 33 4.67 -1.83 -1.34
C GLN A 33 4.59 -3.32 -1.67
N SER A 34 5.61 -3.87 -2.33
CA SER A 34 5.66 -5.29 -2.69
C SER A 34 5.59 -6.19 -1.45
N ALA A 35 6.33 -5.85 -0.38
CA ALA A 35 6.28 -6.60 0.87
C ALA A 35 4.88 -6.60 1.51
N VAL A 36 4.22 -5.43 1.55
CA VAL A 36 2.84 -5.31 2.07
C VAL A 36 1.84 -6.03 1.16
N ALA A 37 2.00 -5.94 -0.16
CA ALA A 37 1.14 -6.62 -1.12
C ALA A 37 1.25 -8.15 -1.00
N VAL A 38 2.47 -8.67 -0.87
CA VAL A 38 2.72 -10.10 -0.62
C VAL A 38 2.14 -10.53 0.72
N TRP A 39 2.26 -9.73 1.78
CA TRP A 39 1.62 -10.01 3.06
C TRP A 39 0.11 -10.15 2.93
N VAL A 40 -0.57 -9.16 2.34
CA VAL A 40 -2.03 -9.18 2.16
C VAL A 40 -2.46 -10.36 1.27
N ALA A 41 -1.74 -10.61 0.17
CA ALA A 41 -1.99 -11.75 -0.70
C ALA A 41 -1.83 -13.09 0.03
N ALA A 42 -0.78 -13.23 0.85
CA ALA A 42 -0.58 -14.43 1.66
C ALA A 42 -1.69 -14.63 2.68
N CYS A 43 -2.14 -13.57 3.36
CA CYS A 43 -3.30 -13.63 4.25
C CYS A 43 -4.57 -14.08 3.51
N LEU A 44 -4.81 -13.60 2.28
CA LEU A 44 -6.00 -13.96 1.49
C LEU A 44 -5.96 -15.41 1.04
N VAL A 45 -4.83 -15.84 0.49
CA VAL A 45 -4.62 -17.22 0.07
C VAL A 45 -4.73 -18.16 1.27
N PHE A 46 -4.14 -17.78 2.41
CA PHE A 46 -4.30 -18.52 3.66
C PHE A 46 -5.78 -18.61 4.08
N ALA A 47 -6.52 -17.50 4.04
CA ALA A 47 -7.94 -17.47 4.35
C ALA A 47 -8.73 -18.43 3.46
N LEU A 48 -8.62 -18.30 2.13
CA LEU A 48 -9.29 -19.18 1.17
C LEU A 48 -8.91 -20.66 1.38
N SER A 49 -7.65 -20.94 1.67
CA SER A 49 -7.18 -22.30 1.91
C SER A 49 -7.76 -22.94 3.18
N ARG A 50 -8.12 -22.11 4.17
CA ARG A 50 -8.68 -22.55 5.46
C ARG A 50 -10.20 -22.58 5.46
N THR A 51 -10.85 -21.68 4.73
CA THR A 51 -12.30 -21.49 4.79
C THR A 51 -13.00 -22.10 3.58
N TRP A 52 -12.62 -21.73 2.36
CA TRP A 52 -13.39 -22.08 1.15
C TRP A 52 -12.93 -23.40 0.53
N PHE A 53 -11.62 -23.62 0.40
CA PHE A 53 -11.10 -24.81 -0.25
C PHE A 53 -11.53 -26.12 0.42
N PRO A 54 -11.61 -26.25 1.76
CA PRO A 54 -12.12 -27.47 2.38
C PRO A 54 -13.56 -27.76 2.01
N VAL A 55 -14.42 -26.73 1.93
CA VAL A 55 -15.82 -26.86 1.53
C VAL A 55 -15.93 -27.30 0.08
N VAL A 56 -15.18 -26.68 -0.83
CA VAL A 56 -15.15 -27.09 -2.25
C VAL A 56 -14.62 -28.52 -2.39
N THR A 57 -13.58 -28.88 -1.66
CA THR A 57 -13.00 -30.24 -1.71
C THR A 57 -14.02 -31.27 -1.22
N LYS A 58 -14.72 -30.98 -0.11
CA LYS A 58 -15.78 -31.85 0.40
C LYS A 58 -16.94 -31.97 -0.61
N ALA A 59 -17.40 -30.85 -1.14
CA ALA A 59 -18.47 -30.81 -2.13
C ALA A 59 -18.12 -31.63 -3.38
N VAL A 60 -16.92 -31.46 -3.92
CA VAL A 60 -16.44 -32.23 -5.08
C VAL A 60 -16.34 -33.73 -4.78
N ALA A 61 -15.90 -34.10 -3.57
CA ALA A 61 -15.83 -35.51 -3.15
C ALA A 61 -17.20 -36.17 -2.94
N GLU A 62 -18.21 -35.39 -2.53
CA GLU A 62 -19.60 -35.83 -2.29
C GLU A 62 -20.49 -35.75 -3.54
N LEU A 63 -19.98 -35.22 -4.66
CA LEU A 63 -20.69 -35.24 -5.95
C LEU A 63 -21.04 -36.67 -6.37
N GLN A 64 -22.28 -36.87 -6.79
CA GLN A 64 -22.72 -38.09 -7.45
C GLN A 64 -22.32 -38.10 -8.94
N ASP A 65 -22.38 -39.26 -9.59
CA ASP A 65 -21.90 -39.44 -10.97
C ASP A 65 -22.82 -38.82 -12.07
N PHE A 66 -23.89 -38.08 -11.71
CA PHE A 66 -24.98 -37.75 -12.64
C PHE A 66 -25.35 -36.26 -12.77
N GLY A 67 -24.55 -35.32 -12.28
CA GLY A 67 -24.80 -33.88 -12.45
C GLY A 67 -24.32 -33.36 -13.81
N THR A 68 -25.16 -32.64 -14.57
CA THR A 68 -24.73 -31.96 -15.80
C THR A 68 -25.39 -30.60 -15.96
N LEU A 69 -24.59 -29.57 -16.28
CA LEU A 69 -25.09 -28.28 -16.73
C LEU A 69 -25.03 -28.26 -18.25
N ARG A 70 -26.18 -28.17 -18.93
CA ARG A 70 -26.24 -28.12 -20.40
C ARG A 70 -27.42 -27.26 -20.86
N GLY A 71 -27.18 -26.40 -21.86
CA GLY A 71 -28.25 -25.58 -22.44
C GLY A 71 -28.81 -24.55 -21.46
N GLY A 72 -28.00 -24.07 -20.51
CA GLY A 72 -28.45 -23.15 -19.46
C GLY A 72 -29.33 -23.82 -18.39
N GLN A 73 -29.36 -25.16 -18.34
CA GLN A 73 -30.11 -25.89 -17.32
C GLN A 73 -29.22 -26.88 -16.57
N LEU A 74 -29.39 -26.91 -15.25
CA LEU A 74 -28.79 -27.89 -14.37
C LEU A 74 -29.69 -29.13 -14.32
N ALA A 75 -29.20 -30.23 -14.88
CA ALA A 75 -29.79 -31.55 -14.71
C ALA A 75 -29.17 -32.19 -13.47
N TRP A 76 -30.02 -32.38 -12.46
CA TRP A 76 -29.68 -33.04 -11.20
C TRP A 76 -30.72 -34.14 -10.92
N PRO A 77 -30.30 -35.34 -10.45
CA PRO A 77 -31.19 -36.50 -10.34
C PRO A 77 -32.23 -36.37 -9.22
N VAL A 78 -31.90 -35.63 -8.17
CA VAL A 78 -32.74 -35.45 -6.97
C VAL A 78 -33.45 -34.09 -7.06
N LYS A 79 -34.76 -34.06 -6.77
CA LYS A 79 -35.53 -32.80 -6.77
C LYS A 79 -35.44 -32.04 -5.44
N GLU A 80 -35.16 -32.75 -4.36
CA GLU A 80 -34.97 -32.17 -3.03
C GLU A 80 -33.68 -31.36 -2.95
N ALA A 81 -33.65 -30.36 -2.06
CA ALA A 81 -32.48 -29.55 -1.81
C ALA A 81 -31.35 -30.40 -1.20
N VAL A 82 -30.16 -30.38 -1.81
CA VAL A 82 -28.99 -31.13 -1.35
C VAL A 82 -27.89 -30.17 -0.93
N LEU A 83 -27.45 -30.29 0.32
CA LEU A 83 -26.28 -29.60 0.84
C LEU A 83 -25.00 -30.37 0.42
N LEU A 84 -24.19 -29.78 -0.46
CA LEU A 84 -22.94 -30.39 -0.93
C LEU A 84 -21.77 -30.17 0.04
N GLY A 85 -21.81 -29.07 0.79
CA GLY A 85 -20.79 -28.77 1.76
C GLY A 85 -21.03 -27.41 2.39
N GLU A 86 -20.75 -27.30 3.67
CA GLU A 86 -20.87 -26.05 4.39
C GLU A 86 -19.81 -25.89 5.47
N ASN A 87 -19.54 -24.63 5.77
CA ASN A 87 -19.06 -24.17 7.05
C ASN A 87 -19.62 -22.76 7.30
N ARG A 88 -19.20 -22.13 8.40
CA ARG A 88 -19.58 -20.74 8.73
C ARG A 88 -19.32 -19.74 7.59
N PHE A 89 -18.32 -19.96 6.75
CA PHE A 89 -17.85 -19.00 5.75
C PHE A 89 -18.48 -19.20 4.37
N LEU A 90 -18.68 -20.46 3.97
CA LEU A 90 -19.11 -20.85 2.63
C LEU A 90 -20.09 -22.04 2.72
N GLY A 91 -21.25 -21.89 2.11
CA GLY A 91 -22.22 -22.97 1.87
C GLY A 91 -22.42 -23.22 0.38
N LEU A 92 -22.50 -24.49 -0.01
CA LEU A 92 -22.80 -24.93 -1.38
C LEU A 92 -24.03 -25.83 -1.34
N VAL A 93 -25.11 -25.39 -1.98
CA VAL A 93 -26.42 -26.06 -1.97
C VAL A 93 -26.93 -26.22 -3.41
N VAL A 94 -27.50 -27.37 -3.73
CA VAL A 94 -28.25 -27.59 -4.97
C VAL A 94 -29.73 -27.62 -4.62
N ASP A 95 -30.50 -26.64 -5.09
CA ASP A 95 -31.95 -26.55 -4.86
C ASP A 95 -32.63 -26.15 -6.18
N LEU A 96 -33.11 -27.15 -6.92
CA LEU A 96 -33.64 -26.96 -8.28
C LEU A 96 -34.93 -26.13 -8.31
N GLU A 97 -35.77 -26.28 -7.30
CA GLU A 97 -37.09 -25.64 -7.21
C GLU A 97 -37.03 -24.34 -6.40
N GLU A 98 -35.87 -24.04 -5.81
CA GLU A 98 -35.63 -22.86 -4.98
C GLU A 98 -36.62 -22.80 -3.81
N SER A 99 -36.87 -23.96 -3.18
CA SER A 99 -37.79 -24.11 -2.07
C SER A 99 -37.37 -23.28 -0.85
N GLY A 100 -36.07 -23.01 -0.72
CA GLY A 100 -35.50 -22.27 0.42
C GLY A 100 -35.45 -23.10 1.71
N GLU A 101 -35.64 -24.42 1.61
CA GLU A 101 -35.75 -25.32 2.76
C GLU A 101 -34.46 -25.45 3.58
N THR A 102 -33.30 -25.27 2.96
CA THR A 102 -32.00 -25.36 3.64
C THR A 102 -31.66 -24.12 4.47
N GLY A 103 -32.36 -22.99 4.28
CA GLY A 103 -32.03 -21.72 4.93
C GLY A 103 -30.61 -21.22 4.63
N GLN A 104 -30.20 -20.12 5.27
CA GLN A 104 -28.83 -19.60 5.18
C GLN A 104 -28.08 -19.88 6.49
N THR A 105 -27.06 -20.74 6.43
CA THR A 105 -26.23 -21.13 7.60
C THR A 105 -24.81 -20.56 7.53
N SER A 106 -24.44 -19.93 6.41
CA SER A 106 -23.10 -19.44 6.13
C SER A 106 -23.08 -17.95 5.73
N ASP A 107 -21.93 -17.30 5.93
CA ASP A 107 -21.69 -15.90 5.54
C ASP A 107 -21.92 -15.66 4.05
N LEU A 108 -21.57 -16.65 3.21
CA LEU A 108 -21.78 -16.66 1.77
C LEU A 108 -22.26 -18.05 1.33
N GLN A 109 -23.42 -18.11 0.69
CA GLN A 109 -24.01 -19.35 0.21
C GLN A 109 -24.24 -19.29 -1.30
N PHE A 110 -23.81 -20.34 -2.01
CA PHE A 110 -24.13 -20.54 -3.42
C PHE A 110 -25.23 -21.57 -3.53
N GLU A 111 -26.35 -21.17 -4.12
CA GLU A 111 -27.50 -22.03 -4.38
C GLU A 111 -27.61 -22.27 -5.88
N PHE A 112 -27.39 -23.52 -6.29
CA PHE A 112 -27.47 -23.96 -7.68
C PHE A 112 -28.91 -24.36 -7.99
N GLY A 113 -29.64 -23.46 -8.64
CA GLY A 113 -30.99 -23.71 -9.12
C GLY A 113 -31.02 -24.36 -10.50
N ARG A 114 -32.22 -24.58 -11.05
CA ARG A 114 -32.39 -25.22 -12.36
C ARG A 114 -31.81 -24.39 -13.52
N GLN A 115 -31.92 -23.07 -13.48
CA GLN A 115 -31.53 -22.18 -14.59
C GLN A 115 -30.57 -21.07 -14.19
N ARG A 116 -30.26 -20.96 -12.90
CA ARG A 116 -29.46 -19.87 -12.34
C ARG A 116 -28.74 -20.35 -11.10
N VAL A 117 -27.66 -19.65 -10.78
CA VAL A 117 -26.99 -19.73 -9.48
C VAL A 117 -27.32 -18.47 -8.69
N LYS A 118 -27.73 -18.63 -7.43
CA LYS A 118 -27.88 -17.52 -6.49
C LYS A 118 -26.67 -17.46 -5.59
N VAL A 119 -26.22 -16.25 -5.31
CA VAL A 119 -25.22 -15.94 -4.30
C VAL A 119 -25.93 -15.19 -3.20
N VAL A 120 -26.10 -15.84 -2.06
CA VAL A 120 -26.83 -15.34 -0.89
C VAL A 120 -25.80 -14.93 0.17
N SER A 121 -25.97 -13.75 0.74
CA SER A 121 -25.16 -13.26 1.85
C SER A 121 -26.03 -12.41 2.78
N LEU A 122 -25.46 -11.92 3.89
CA LEU A 122 -26.16 -11.07 4.86
C LEU A 122 -26.73 -9.79 4.25
N LEU A 123 -26.17 -9.30 3.14
CA LEU A 123 -26.60 -8.07 2.46
C LEU A 123 -27.72 -8.31 1.42
N GLY A 124 -28.22 -9.55 1.31
CA GLY A 124 -29.20 -9.97 0.31
C GLY A 124 -28.64 -11.02 -0.64
N TYR A 125 -29.34 -11.24 -1.76
CA TYR A 125 -28.93 -12.20 -2.76
C TYR A 125 -28.81 -11.55 -4.14
N THR A 126 -27.91 -12.10 -4.95
CA THR A 126 -27.83 -11.84 -6.39
C THR A 126 -27.98 -13.15 -7.14
N SER A 127 -28.51 -13.11 -8.36
CA SER A 127 -28.71 -14.31 -9.18
C SER A 127 -28.09 -14.13 -10.56
N PHE A 128 -27.39 -15.16 -11.02
CA PHE A 128 -26.79 -15.19 -12.35
C PHE A 128 -27.40 -16.35 -13.14
N PRO A 129 -28.00 -16.10 -14.31
CA PRO A 129 -28.49 -17.16 -15.17
C PRO A 129 -27.32 -18.00 -15.68
N TYR A 130 -27.56 -19.29 -15.91
CA TYR A 130 -26.59 -20.12 -16.60
C TYR A 130 -26.55 -19.77 -18.07
N GLU A 131 -25.33 -19.66 -18.59
CA GLU A 131 -25.15 -19.31 -19.99
C GLU A 131 -25.50 -20.51 -20.90
N PRO A 132 -26.32 -20.34 -21.95
CA PRO A 132 -26.83 -21.48 -22.73
C PRO A 132 -25.76 -22.36 -23.39
N HIS A 133 -24.59 -21.78 -23.68
CA HIS A 133 -23.49 -22.49 -24.34
C HIS A 133 -22.56 -23.22 -23.38
N TRP A 134 -22.79 -23.14 -22.06
CA TRP A 134 -21.99 -23.87 -21.08
C TRP A 134 -22.42 -25.33 -21.03
N SER A 135 -21.46 -26.23 -21.22
CA SER A 135 -21.59 -27.66 -20.96
C SER A 135 -20.56 -28.03 -19.91
N ILE A 136 -20.98 -28.10 -18.64
CA ILE A 136 -20.11 -28.47 -17.52
C ILE A 136 -20.63 -29.78 -16.95
N GLU A 137 -19.78 -30.80 -16.93
CA GLU A 137 -20.08 -32.06 -16.27
C GLU A 137 -19.81 -31.91 -14.77
N LEU A 138 -20.88 -31.95 -13.98
CA LEU A 138 -20.86 -31.90 -12.52
C LEU A 138 -20.86 -33.32 -11.97
N ASN A 139 -19.89 -34.12 -12.42
CA ASN A 139 -19.65 -35.46 -11.90
C ASN A 139 -18.30 -35.52 -11.18
N ARG A 140 -18.18 -36.45 -10.24
CA ARG A 140 -16.97 -36.63 -9.45
C ARG A 140 -15.75 -37.01 -10.30
N GLN A 141 -15.95 -37.86 -11.31
CA GLN A 141 -14.87 -38.38 -12.17
C GLN A 141 -14.12 -37.29 -12.93
N VAL A 142 -14.80 -36.19 -13.27
CA VAL A 142 -14.21 -35.03 -13.95
C VAL A 142 -13.74 -33.99 -12.93
N LEU A 143 -14.57 -33.64 -11.95
CA LEU A 143 -14.29 -32.51 -11.06
C LEU A 143 -13.26 -32.80 -9.97
N ASP A 144 -13.18 -34.03 -9.46
CA ASP A 144 -12.20 -34.39 -8.43
C ASP A 144 -10.74 -34.27 -8.93
N PRO A 145 -10.34 -34.90 -10.06
CA PRO A 145 -9.00 -34.72 -10.59
C PRO A 145 -8.75 -33.28 -11.07
N TRP A 146 -9.76 -32.61 -11.63
CA TRP A 146 -9.63 -31.22 -12.06
C TRP A 146 -9.38 -30.29 -10.86
N TRP A 147 -10.16 -30.41 -9.78
CA TRP A 147 -9.99 -29.62 -8.57
C TRP A 147 -8.64 -29.89 -7.92
N GLY A 148 -8.23 -31.16 -7.82
CA GLY A 148 -6.92 -31.54 -7.30
C GLY A 148 -5.76 -30.87 -8.07
N ALA A 149 -5.84 -30.82 -9.40
CA ALA A 149 -4.83 -30.19 -10.25
C ALA A 149 -4.84 -28.65 -10.17
N TRP A 150 -6.03 -28.03 -10.20
CA TRP A 150 -6.17 -26.58 -10.32
C TRP A 150 -6.17 -25.84 -9.00
N ARG A 151 -6.55 -26.46 -7.88
CA ARG A 151 -6.56 -25.82 -6.55
C ARG A 151 -5.26 -25.04 -6.22
N PRO A 152 -4.04 -25.60 -6.36
CA PRO A 152 -2.81 -24.84 -6.08
C PRO A 152 -2.57 -23.72 -7.11
N VAL A 153 -2.93 -23.93 -8.38
CA VAL A 153 -2.79 -22.92 -9.44
C VAL A 153 -3.74 -21.74 -9.20
N ILE A 154 -4.99 -22.01 -8.81
CA ILE A 154 -5.99 -21.01 -8.43
C ILE A 154 -5.47 -20.21 -7.24
N ALA A 155 -4.95 -20.87 -6.20
CA ALA A 155 -4.38 -20.20 -5.04
C ALA A 155 -3.24 -19.23 -5.41
N PHE A 156 -2.30 -19.69 -6.24
CA PHE A 156 -1.20 -18.88 -6.74
C PHE A 156 -1.71 -17.70 -7.60
N ALA A 157 -2.63 -17.96 -8.52
CA ALA A 157 -3.22 -16.96 -9.40
C ALA A 157 -3.96 -15.87 -8.60
N VAL A 158 -4.74 -16.25 -7.58
CA VAL A 158 -5.42 -15.30 -6.68
C VAL A 158 -4.40 -14.46 -5.91
N GLY A 159 -3.34 -15.08 -5.37
CA GLY A 159 -2.29 -14.36 -4.67
C GLY A 159 -1.57 -13.35 -5.56
N LEU A 160 -1.18 -13.78 -6.77
CA LEU A 160 -0.50 -12.93 -7.75
C LEU A 160 -1.41 -11.79 -8.24
N ALA A 161 -2.68 -12.09 -8.55
CA ALA A 161 -3.66 -11.11 -8.97
C ALA A 161 -3.90 -10.07 -7.87
N THR A 162 -4.03 -10.51 -6.62
CA THR A 162 -4.22 -9.63 -5.46
C THR A 162 -3.04 -8.68 -5.28
N ALA A 163 -1.81 -9.20 -5.33
CA ALA A 163 -0.60 -8.38 -5.26
C ALA A 163 -0.55 -7.37 -6.42
N GLY A 164 -0.85 -7.81 -7.65
CA GLY A 164 -0.88 -6.94 -8.83
C GLY A 164 -1.91 -5.83 -8.72
N VAL A 165 -3.14 -6.15 -8.32
CA VAL A 165 -4.24 -5.17 -8.12
C VAL A 165 -3.87 -4.16 -7.05
N LEU A 166 -3.28 -4.58 -5.93
CA LEU A 166 -2.84 -3.65 -4.87
C LEU A 166 -1.75 -2.70 -5.38
N LEU A 167 -0.74 -3.21 -6.08
CA LEU A 167 0.34 -2.38 -6.63
C LEU A 167 -0.18 -1.36 -7.65
N VAL A 168 -1.03 -1.80 -8.59
CA VAL A 168 -1.67 -0.91 -9.57
C VAL A 168 -2.57 0.10 -8.86
N GLY A 169 -3.34 -0.35 -7.86
CA GLY A 169 -4.21 0.51 -7.05
C GLY A 169 -3.43 1.62 -6.35
N TRP A 170 -2.30 1.32 -5.71
CA TRP A 170 -1.47 2.35 -5.07
C TRP A 170 -0.80 3.29 -6.06
N ILE A 171 -0.46 2.84 -7.27
CA ILE A 171 0.00 3.72 -8.35
C ILE A 171 -1.10 4.71 -8.72
N LEU A 172 -2.32 4.22 -8.97
CA LEU A 172 -3.47 5.05 -9.31
C LEU A 172 -3.78 6.05 -8.18
N LEU A 173 -3.84 5.59 -6.94
CA LEU A 173 -4.05 6.46 -5.76
C LEU A 173 -2.93 7.49 -5.61
N GLY A 174 -1.69 7.12 -5.87
CA GLY A 174 -0.57 8.06 -5.95
C GLY A 174 -0.79 9.14 -7.01
N THR A 175 -1.23 8.76 -8.22
CA THR A 175 -1.48 9.70 -9.32
C THR A 175 -2.64 10.65 -9.02
N LEU A 176 -3.77 10.12 -8.53
CA LEU A 176 -4.95 10.92 -8.17
C LEU A 176 -4.68 11.82 -6.96
N GLY A 177 -3.91 11.33 -5.98
CA GLY A 177 -3.61 12.04 -4.74
C GLY A 177 -2.49 13.08 -4.85
N CYS A 178 -1.60 13.00 -5.84
CA CYS A 178 -0.40 13.85 -5.84
C CYS A 178 -0.69 15.36 -5.94
N VAL A 179 -1.71 15.75 -6.72
CA VAL A 179 -2.13 17.15 -6.89
C VAL A 179 -2.79 17.71 -5.62
N PRO A 180 -3.83 17.09 -5.04
CA PRO A 180 -4.43 17.60 -3.81
C PRO A 180 -3.45 17.60 -2.64
N LEU A 181 -2.57 16.60 -2.52
CA LEU A 181 -1.53 16.60 -1.48
C LEU A 181 -0.51 17.72 -1.68
N ARG A 182 -0.18 18.06 -2.93
CA ARG A 182 0.74 19.18 -3.20
C ARG A 182 0.11 20.52 -2.80
N LEU A 183 -1.17 20.72 -3.09
CA LEU A 183 -1.89 21.92 -2.66
C LEU A 183 -1.91 22.01 -1.11
N LEU A 184 -2.22 20.91 -0.43
CA LEU A 184 -2.22 20.84 1.03
C LEU A 184 -0.83 21.16 1.62
N ALA A 185 0.22 20.55 1.07
CA ALA A 185 1.59 20.78 1.52
C ALA A 185 2.04 22.25 1.29
N TRP A 186 1.65 22.83 0.16
CA TRP A 186 1.92 24.23 -0.16
C TRP A 186 1.21 25.18 0.82
N LEU A 187 -0.08 24.96 1.09
CA LEU A 187 -0.85 25.73 2.08
C LEU A 187 -0.25 25.61 3.49
N ALA A 188 0.30 24.44 3.84
CA ALA A 188 0.95 24.18 5.11
C ALA A 188 2.41 24.69 5.19
N GLY A 189 2.92 25.38 4.16
CA GLY A 189 4.28 25.91 4.10
C GLY A 189 5.37 24.83 4.07
N ARG A 190 5.05 23.64 3.57
CA ARG A 190 5.95 22.47 3.55
C ARG A 190 6.74 22.40 2.26
N ASP A 191 7.98 21.93 2.34
CA ASP A 191 8.81 21.69 1.17
C ASP A 191 8.56 20.30 0.60
N THR A 192 8.08 20.24 -0.65
CA THR A 192 7.84 18.97 -1.34
C THR A 192 7.77 19.14 -2.86
N THR A 193 8.20 18.11 -3.57
CA THR A 193 8.07 18.02 -5.03
C THR A 193 6.82 17.23 -5.40
N LEU A 194 6.35 17.36 -6.65
CA LEU A 194 5.20 16.57 -7.13
C LEU A 194 5.47 15.06 -7.01
N ARG A 195 6.70 14.63 -7.31
CA ARG A 195 7.14 13.24 -7.13
C ARG A 195 7.11 12.82 -5.66
N GLY A 196 7.51 13.71 -4.75
CA GLY A 196 7.41 13.48 -3.31
C GLY A 196 5.96 13.29 -2.85
N CYS A 197 5.05 14.15 -3.30
CA CYS A 197 3.61 14.04 -3.03
C CYS A 197 3.01 12.74 -3.58
N TRP A 198 3.39 12.32 -4.79
CA TRP A 198 2.96 11.04 -5.37
C TRP A 198 3.38 9.85 -4.50
N ARG A 199 4.62 9.85 -4.00
CA ARG A 199 5.13 8.79 -3.11
C ARG A 199 4.42 8.77 -1.77
N ILE A 200 4.15 9.93 -1.17
CA ILE A 200 3.36 10.04 0.07
C ILE A 200 1.94 9.49 -0.16
N ALA A 201 1.27 9.94 -1.22
CA ALA A 201 -0.09 9.52 -1.54
C ALA A 201 -0.17 7.99 -1.73
N ALA A 202 0.80 7.39 -2.42
CA ALA A 202 0.87 5.95 -2.60
C ALA A 202 1.19 5.20 -1.28
N ALA A 203 2.10 5.73 -0.45
CA ALA A 203 2.51 5.11 0.81
C ALA A 203 1.46 5.22 1.93
N ALA A 204 0.57 6.21 1.88
CA ALA A 204 -0.46 6.44 2.90
C ALA A 204 -1.42 5.26 3.09
N TRP A 205 -1.56 4.40 2.08
CA TRP A 205 -2.46 3.25 2.11
C TRP A 205 -1.82 1.98 2.69
N LEU A 206 -0.51 1.98 2.94
CA LEU A 206 0.21 0.82 3.45
C LEU A 206 -0.22 0.40 4.87
N PRO A 207 -0.40 1.33 5.84
CA PRO A 207 -0.86 0.97 7.19
C PRO A 207 -2.24 0.33 7.18
N GLY A 208 -3.18 0.91 6.42
CA GLY A 208 -4.53 0.36 6.28
C GLY A 208 -4.53 -1.03 5.64
N SER A 209 -3.62 -1.28 4.70
CA SER A 209 -3.50 -2.58 4.03
C SER A 209 -2.91 -3.65 4.97
N LEU A 210 -1.93 -3.29 5.81
CA LEU A 210 -1.42 -4.19 6.86
C LEU A 210 -2.51 -4.54 7.89
N TRP A 211 -3.27 -3.54 8.32
CA TRP A 211 -4.45 -3.74 9.17
C TRP A 211 -5.45 -4.72 8.55
N MET A 212 -5.77 -4.53 7.26
CA MET A 212 -6.68 -5.42 6.53
C MET A 212 -6.19 -6.87 6.51
N GLY A 213 -4.89 -7.09 6.28
CA GLY A 213 -4.30 -8.44 6.38
C GLY A 213 -4.54 -9.08 7.76
N GLY A 214 -4.34 -8.31 8.83
CA GLY A 214 -4.63 -8.77 10.20
C GLY A 214 -6.12 -9.05 10.45
N ALA A 215 -7.01 -8.16 9.99
CA ALA A 215 -8.46 -8.35 10.11
C ALA A 215 -8.94 -9.62 9.40
N MET A 216 -8.36 -9.94 8.25
CA MET A 216 -8.66 -11.18 7.54
C MET A 216 -8.19 -12.43 8.31
N LEU A 217 -7.04 -12.37 8.98
CA LEU A 217 -6.61 -13.47 9.86
C LEU A 217 -7.55 -13.65 11.06
N LEU A 218 -8.03 -12.54 11.65
CA LEU A 218 -9.03 -12.59 12.74
C LEU A 218 -10.36 -13.16 12.27
N TYR A 219 -10.77 -12.84 11.03
CA TYR A 219 -11.96 -13.43 10.41
C TYR A 219 -11.83 -14.94 10.25
N VAL A 220 -10.70 -15.41 9.72
CA VAL A 220 -10.40 -16.85 9.59
C VAL A 220 -10.31 -17.54 10.94
N ALA A 221 -9.77 -16.86 11.96
CA ALA A 221 -9.72 -17.34 13.34
C ALA A 221 -11.07 -17.23 14.07
N GLU A 222 -12.15 -16.89 13.35
CA GLU A 222 -13.52 -16.78 13.86
C GLU A 222 -13.75 -15.69 14.92
N GLN A 223 -12.73 -14.87 15.19
CA GLN A 223 -12.74 -13.73 16.12
C GLN A 223 -13.39 -12.48 15.52
N LEU A 224 -13.57 -12.45 14.20
CA LEU A 224 -14.25 -11.38 13.47
C LEU A 224 -15.40 -11.97 12.66
N SER A 225 -16.56 -11.32 12.67
CA SER A 225 -17.70 -11.67 11.79
C SER A 225 -17.53 -11.07 10.40
N LEU A 226 -18.36 -11.48 9.44
CA LEU A 226 -18.39 -10.86 8.10
C LEU A 226 -18.68 -9.36 8.18
N VAL A 227 -19.60 -8.94 9.05
CA VAL A 227 -19.88 -7.51 9.32
C VAL A 227 -18.64 -6.82 9.89
N GLY A 228 -17.93 -7.46 10.82
CA GLY A 228 -16.67 -6.95 11.36
C GLY A 228 -15.58 -6.79 10.28
N LEU A 229 -15.50 -7.75 9.34
CA LEU A 229 -14.58 -7.65 8.20
C LEU A 229 -14.97 -6.50 7.26
N ALA A 230 -16.27 -6.29 7.00
CA ALA A 230 -16.74 -5.14 6.23
C ALA A 230 -16.40 -3.80 6.91
N LEU A 231 -16.54 -3.71 8.24
CA LEU A 231 -16.09 -2.55 9.00
C LEU A 231 -14.57 -2.36 8.92
N ALA A 232 -13.79 -3.44 8.90
CA ALA A 232 -12.35 -3.37 8.71
C ALA A 232 -11.96 -2.81 7.33
N VAL A 233 -12.76 -3.05 6.28
CA VAL A 233 -12.60 -2.40 4.96
C VAL A 233 -12.81 -0.90 5.10
N GLY A 234 -13.89 -0.47 5.74
CA GLY A 234 -14.13 0.94 6.02
C GLY A 234 -12.98 1.59 6.80
N PHE A 235 -12.45 0.89 7.81
CA PHE A 235 -11.32 1.37 8.59
C PHE A 235 -10.02 1.45 7.78
N GLN A 236 -9.73 0.48 6.90
CA GLN A 236 -8.59 0.55 5.98
C GLN A 236 -8.67 1.81 5.10
N LEU A 237 -9.84 2.10 4.53
CA LEU A 237 -10.05 3.29 3.70
C LEU A 237 -9.85 4.57 4.52
N LEU A 238 -10.44 4.61 5.73
CA LEU A 238 -10.30 5.73 6.65
C LEU A 238 -8.84 5.98 7.03
N LEU A 239 -8.08 4.92 7.35
CA LEU A 239 -6.64 5.04 7.61
C LEU A 239 -5.90 5.61 6.41
N GLY A 240 -6.15 5.12 5.20
CA GLY A 240 -5.55 5.65 3.97
C GLY A 240 -5.78 7.15 3.80
N LEU A 241 -7.01 7.62 4.06
CA LEU A 241 -7.38 9.03 4.02
C LEU A 241 -6.68 9.84 5.11
N ILE A 242 -6.73 9.38 6.37
CA ILE A 242 -6.10 10.06 7.51
C ILE A 242 -4.59 10.22 7.26
N TYR A 243 -3.91 9.16 6.82
CA TYR A 243 -2.48 9.23 6.51
C TYR A 243 -2.18 10.17 5.35
N SER A 244 -3.02 10.18 4.32
CA SER A 244 -2.87 11.09 3.17
C SER A 244 -2.97 12.56 3.57
N LEU A 245 -3.83 12.87 4.54
CA LEU A 245 -4.05 14.23 5.05
C LEU A 245 -3.00 14.65 6.09
N VAL A 246 -2.61 13.76 7.00
CA VAL A 246 -1.76 14.09 8.15
C VAL A 246 -0.27 14.01 7.82
N ALA A 247 0.15 13.06 6.98
CA ALA A 247 1.57 12.86 6.67
C ALA A 247 2.27 14.12 6.09
N PRO A 248 1.65 14.91 5.19
CA PRO A 248 2.27 16.12 4.67
C PRO A 248 2.69 17.14 5.75
N PHE A 249 1.98 17.22 6.88
CA PHE A 249 2.31 18.14 7.98
C PHE A 249 3.60 17.75 8.73
N ARG A 250 4.08 16.51 8.55
CA ARG A 250 5.35 16.02 9.11
C ARG A 250 6.56 16.32 8.23
N LEU A 251 6.36 16.93 7.05
CA LEU A 251 7.44 17.34 6.18
C LEU A 251 8.22 18.53 6.76
N PRO A 252 9.51 18.67 6.39
CA PRO A 252 10.29 19.85 6.72
C PRO A 252 9.57 21.12 6.27
N ALA A 253 9.54 22.13 7.15
CA ALA A 253 9.09 23.46 6.76
C ALA A 253 9.99 23.98 5.64
N LYS A 254 9.39 24.69 4.67
CA LYS A 254 10.17 25.40 3.66
C LYS A 254 11.00 26.45 4.39
N VAL A 255 12.31 26.21 4.49
CA VAL A 255 13.24 27.22 5.00
C VAL A 255 13.12 28.37 4.01
N LYS A 256 12.47 29.47 4.41
CA LYS A 256 12.74 30.75 3.75
C LYS A 256 14.25 30.89 3.86
N ALA A 257 14.94 30.96 2.71
CA ALA A 257 16.34 31.34 2.74
C ALA A 257 16.43 32.52 3.71
N PRO A 258 17.40 32.55 4.65
CA PRO A 258 17.71 33.84 5.26
C PRO A 258 17.84 34.79 4.08
N GLU A 259 17.29 36.00 4.18
CA GLU A 259 17.75 37.10 3.33
C GLU A 259 19.25 37.26 3.62
N SER A 260 20.06 36.36 3.07
CA SER A 260 21.49 36.45 3.09
C SER A 260 21.78 37.58 2.14
N LEU A 261 21.89 38.78 2.69
CA LEU A 261 23.08 39.62 2.51
C LEU A 261 23.49 39.92 1.05
N THR A 262 22.60 39.74 0.06
CA THR A 262 22.80 40.07 -1.36
C THR A 262 21.87 41.20 -1.80
N GLY A 263 21.41 41.99 -0.83
CA GLY A 263 20.53 43.13 -1.07
C GLY A 263 20.45 44.09 0.11
N ASN A 264 21.45 44.11 0.99
CA ASN A 264 21.56 45.20 1.95
C ASN A 264 22.45 46.30 1.34
N PRO A 265 21.88 47.39 0.80
CA PRO A 265 22.64 48.50 0.24
C PRO A 265 23.46 49.28 1.28
N PHE A 266 23.36 48.93 2.57
CA PHE A 266 24.11 49.55 3.67
C PHE A 266 25.27 48.70 4.21
N VAL A 267 25.59 47.56 3.58
CA VAL A 267 26.84 46.85 3.88
C VAL A 267 27.94 47.43 2.98
N PRO A 268 28.96 48.12 3.53
CA PRO A 268 30.06 48.62 2.72
C PRO A 268 30.77 47.45 2.04
N PRO A 269 31.19 47.56 0.77
CA PRO A 269 32.02 46.54 0.16
C PRO A 269 33.26 46.31 1.02
N PRO A 270 33.71 45.06 1.18
CA PRO A 270 34.96 44.78 1.87
C PRO A 270 36.06 45.62 1.21
N ALA A 271 36.80 46.38 2.02
CA ALA A 271 37.87 47.24 1.56
C ALA A 271 38.77 46.42 0.63
N ALA A 272 38.88 46.88 -0.61
CA ALA A 272 39.80 46.29 -1.56
C ALA A 272 41.19 46.34 -0.93
N ASP A 273 41.74 45.16 -0.65
CA ASP A 273 43.14 44.99 -0.28
C ASP A 273 43.96 45.79 -1.27
N SER A 274 44.54 46.86 -0.75
CA SER A 274 45.31 47.81 -1.52
C SER A 274 46.50 47.04 -2.09
N ALA A 275 46.51 46.92 -3.41
CA ALA A 275 47.60 46.35 -4.18
C ALA A 275 48.94 46.83 -3.61
N GLN A 276 49.77 45.89 -3.13
CA GLN A 276 51.17 46.13 -2.84
C GLN A 276 51.84 46.71 -4.09
N PRO A 277 52.40 47.93 -4.06
CA PRO A 277 53.18 48.43 -5.16
C PRO A 277 54.55 47.73 -5.16
N SER A 278 54.90 47.28 -6.35
CA SER A 278 56.14 46.64 -6.74
C SER A 278 57.38 47.36 -6.22
N ARG A 279 58.25 46.58 -5.59
CA ARG A 279 59.61 46.92 -5.18
C ARG A 279 60.45 47.21 -6.42
N SER A 280 60.80 48.47 -6.67
CA SER A 280 61.91 48.90 -7.53
C SER A 280 62.17 50.39 -7.31
N GLU A 281 63.45 50.72 -7.31
CA GLU A 281 64.08 52.05 -7.26
C GLU A 281 64.61 52.56 -5.91
N GLU A 282 65.84 53.00 -6.04
CA GLU A 282 66.97 53.05 -5.13
C GLU A 282 67.41 54.52 -5.07
N ARG A 283 67.55 55.09 -3.85
CA ARG A 283 68.39 56.25 -3.42
C ARG A 283 67.69 57.20 -2.42
N PRO A 284 68.45 57.95 -1.60
CA PRO A 284 69.46 57.50 -0.66
C PRO A 284 69.11 58.00 0.77
N ALA A 285 69.79 57.43 1.77
CA ALA A 285 69.63 57.77 3.18
C ALA A 285 69.93 59.25 3.45
N THR A 286 68.91 60.02 3.84
CA THR A 286 69.08 61.29 4.55
C THR A 286 69.44 60.99 6.00
N THR A 287 70.73 61.09 6.30
CA THR A 287 71.28 61.07 7.66
C THR A 287 70.74 62.26 8.45
N ASN A 288 70.17 61.98 9.63
CA ASN A 288 69.63 62.97 10.55
C ASN A 288 70.77 63.84 11.15
N PRO A 289 70.77 65.17 10.95
CA PRO A 289 71.88 66.05 11.33
C PRO A 289 71.94 66.41 12.83
N PHE A 290 71.11 65.82 13.68
CA PHE A 290 71.01 66.17 15.11
C PHE A 290 71.34 65.02 16.08
N GLN A 291 72.10 64.01 15.63
CA GLN A 291 72.49 62.91 16.52
C GLN A 291 73.85 63.21 17.18
N PRO A 292 73.91 63.43 18.51
CA PRO A 292 75.18 63.62 19.21
C PRO A 292 75.97 62.30 19.26
N PRO A 293 77.31 62.34 19.21
CA PRO A 293 78.12 61.14 19.28
C PRO A 293 78.12 60.55 20.69
N ASP A 294 77.63 59.30 20.82
CA ASP A 294 77.81 58.48 22.01
C ASP A 294 79.29 58.12 22.16
N GLY A 295 80.01 58.97 22.91
CA GLY A 295 81.32 58.65 23.42
C GLY A 295 81.19 57.93 24.76
N SER A 296 81.55 56.65 24.83
CA SER A 296 82.36 56.17 25.95
C SER A 296 83.01 54.80 25.69
N GLN A 297 84.31 54.77 26.03
CA GLN A 297 85.12 53.63 26.47
C GLN A 297 85.89 52.81 25.42
N SER A 298 87.08 53.32 25.11
CA SER A 298 88.27 52.51 24.84
C SER A 298 88.83 52.00 26.17
N GLY A 299 89.09 50.69 26.26
CA GLY A 299 89.88 50.09 27.32
C GLY A 299 91.38 50.25 27.06
N ARG A 300 92.10 50.73 28.08
CA ARG A 300 93.38 50.26 28.62
C ARG A 300 94.02 51.36 29.46
#